data_AF-W7JF03-F1
#
_entry.id   AF-W7JF03-F1
#
_cell.length_a   1.000
_cell.length_b   1.000
_cell.length_c   1.000
_cell.angle_alpha   90.00
_cell.angle_beta   90.00
_cell.angle_gamma   90.00
#
_symmetry.space_group_name_H-M   'P 1'
#
loop_
_entity.id
_entity.type
_entity.pdbx_description
1 polymer ?
#
loop_
_entity_poly.entity_id
_entity_poly.type
_entity_poly.pdbx_seq_one_letter_code
_entity_poly.pdbx_strand_id
1 'polypeptide(L)'
;MALRDRIMGRFLWLRDRVRARASAELARHLDCLGHAIRGNIDWAANVPRCLAADTPDGVPSKVPIVVTDQPCDTRADPPPIPAIAWWWDRLDP
;
A
#
# COMPACT_ATOMS: atom_id res chain seq x y z
N MET A 1 -4.86 -10.14 1.32
CA MET A 1 -4.30 -9.35 2.45
C MET A 1 -2.78 -9.51 2.51
N ALA A 2 -2.25 -10.71 2.77
CA ALA A 2 -0.80 -10.96 2.95
C ALA A 2 0.16 -10.35 1.89
N LEU A 3 -0.13 -10.48 0.59
CA LEU A 3 0.72 -9.88 -0.47
C LEU A 3 0.75 -8.35 -0.40
N ARG A 4 -0.43 -7.73 -0.21
CA ARG A 4 -0.56 -6.28 -0.13
C ARG A 4 0.18 -5.73 1.08
N ASP A 5 0.09 -6.43 2.22
CA ASP A 5 0.77 -6.03 3.45
C ASP A 5 2.28 -6.08 3.29
N ARG A 6 2.82 -7.13 2.66
CA ARG A 6 4.26 -7.21 2.33
C ARG A 6 4.71 -6.07 1.43
N ILE A 7 3.94 -5.75 0.38
CA ILE A 7 4.26 -4.63 -0.52
C ILE A 7 4.19 -3.30 0.23
N MET A 8 3.18 -3.10 1.10
CA MET A 8 3.04 -1.89 1.91
C MET A 8 4.20 -1.72 2.89
N GLY A 9 4.56 -2.79 3.61
CA GLY A 9 5.72 -2.80 4.51
C GLY A 9 7.01 -2.46 3.77
N ARG A 10 7.23 -3.03 2.59
CA ARG A 10 8.39 -2.71 1.75
C ARG A 10 8.38 -1.26 1.28
N PHE A 11 7.23 -0.71 0.85
CA PHE A 11 7.08 0.69 0.47
C PHE A 11 7.45 1.63 1.62
N LEU A 12 6.88 1.41 2.81
CA LEU A 12 7.15 2.24 3.99
C LEU A 12 8.63 2.22 4.36
N TRP A 13 9.23 1.02 4.44
CA TRP A 13 10.66 0.87 4.74
C TRP A 13 11.55 1.58 3.72
N LEU A 14 11.26 1.43 2.42
CA LEU A 14 12.06 2.00 1.35
C LEU A 14 11.91 3.52 1.30
N ARG A 15 10.68 4.02 1.44
CA ARG A 15 10.36 5.45 1.49
C ARG A 15 11.16 6.14 2.60
N ASP A 16 11.18 5.58 3.81
CA ASP A 16 11.88 6.19 4.94
C ASP A 16 13.39 6.28 4.68
N ARG A 17 13.98 5.22 4.11
CA ARG A 17 15.42 5.21 3.75
C ARG A 17 15.79 6.18 2.63
N VAL A 18 14.95 6.32 1.61
CA VAL A 18 15.21 7.26 0.51
C VAL A 18 14.97 8.69 0.98
N ARG A 19 13.89 8.94 1.73
CA ARG A 19 13.53 10.26 2.26
C ARG A 19 14.61 10.86 3.15
N ALA A 20 15.32 10.04 3.94
CA ALA A 20 16.42 10.49 4.80
C ALA A 20 17.57 11.18 4.04
N ARG A 21 17.71 10.93 2.73
CA ARG A 21 18.76 11.47 1.85
C ARG A 21 18.22 12.18 0.62
N ALA A 22 16.91 12.42 0.56
CA ALA A 22 16.23 13.02 -0.58
C ALA A 22 16.39 14.54 -0.62
N SER A 23 16.32 15.12 -1.82
CA SER A 23 16.06 16.56 -1.95
C SER A 23 14.67 16.90 -1.40
N ALA A 24 14.39 18.18 -1.18
CA ALA A 24 13.08 18.64 -0.71
C ALA A 24 11.95 18.23 -1.68
N GLU A 25 12.19 18.31 -2.99
CA GLU A 25 11.24 17.93 -4.02
C GLU A 25 10.96 16.43 -4.02
N LEU A 26 11.99 15.60 -3.91
CA LEU A 26 11.84 14.16 -3.86
C LEU A 26 11.15 13.72 -2.55
N ALA A 27 11.51 14.32 -1.41
CA ALA A 27 10.83 14.06 -0.13
C ALA A 27 9.33 14.38 -0.22
N ARG A 28 8.98 15.53 -0.81
CA ARG A 28 7.58 15.91 -1.05
C ARG A 28 6.88 14.94 -1.99
N HIS A 29 7.54 14.50 -3.06
CA HIS A 29 6.97 13.51 -3.97
C HIS A 29 6.67 12.18 -3.26
N LEU A 30 7.58 11.70 -2.42
CA LEU A 30 7.38 10.48 -1.61
C LEU A 30 6.21 10.63 -0.63
N ASP A 31 6.04 11.80 -0.02
CA ASP A 31 4.89 12.09 0.84
C ASP A 31 3.58 12.11 0.02
N CYS A 32 3.59 12.69 -1.18
CA CYS A 32 2.45 12.62 -2.11
C CYS A 32 2.08 11.20 -2.51
N LEU A 33 3.05 10.30 -2.73
CA LEU A 33 2.76 8.88 -3.00
C LEU A 33 2.05 8.22 -1.80
N GLY A 34 2.48 8.52 -0.58
CA GLY A 34 1.80 8.07 0.64
C GLY A 34 0.35 8.56 0.71
N HIS A 35 0.11 9.84 0.39
CA HIS A 35 -1.23 10.40 0.32
C HIS A 35 -2.09 9.76 -0.78
N ALA A 36 -1.54 9.49 -1.96
CA ALA A 36 -2.28 8.85 -3.04
C ALA A 36 -2.73 7.44 -2.65
N ILE A 37 -1.85 6.65 -2.02
CA ILE A 37 -2.18 5.30 -1.52
C ILE A 37 -3.29 5.38 -0.46
N ARG A 38 -3.13 6.23 0.56
CA ARG A 38 -4.12 6.41 1.64
C ARG A 38 -5.47 6.87 1.08
N GLY A 39 -5.45 7.92 0.26
CA GLY A 39 -6.64 8.49 -0.37
C GLY A 39 -7.38 7.48 -1.25
N ASN A 40 -6.67 6.63 -1.99
CA ASN A 40 -7.32 5.56 -2.75
C ASN A 40 -8.04 4.55 -1.86
N ILE A 41 -7.47 4.20 -0.70
CA ILE A 41 -8.11 3.27 0.26
C ILE A 41 -9.35 3.93 0.87
N ASP A 42 -9.24 5.19 1.29
CA ASP A 42 -10.39 5.94 1.83
C ASP A 42 -11.50 6.06 0.79
N TRP A 43 -11.14 6.44 -0.43
CA TRP A 43 -12.11 6.58 -1.51
C TRP A 43 -12.82 5.26 -1.81
N ALA A 44 -12.06 4.16 -1.96
CA ALA A 44 -12.63 2.84 -2.23
C ALA A 44 -13.54 2.34 -1.09
N ALA A 45 -13.26 2.73 0.15
CA ALA A 45 -14.11 2.41 1.30
C ALA A 45 -15.44 3.18 1.33
N ASN A 46 -15.57 4.26 0.55
CA ASN A 46 -16.72 5.16 0.63
C ASN A 46 -17.57 5.21 -0.66
N VAL A 47 -17.02 4.88 -1.83
CA VAL A 47 -17.77 5.04 -3.09
C VAL A 47 -18.68 3.86 -3.41
N PRO A 48 -19.95 4.10 -3.83
CA PRO A 48 -20.91 3.05 -4.16
C PRO A 48 -20.38 2.02 -5.18
N ARG A 49 -19.58 2.48 -6.14
CA ARG A 49 -18.95 1.62 -7.16
C ARG A 49 -18.14 0.48 -6.54
N CYS A 50 -17.38 0.76 -5.49
CA CYS A 50 -16.56 -0.26 -4.82
C CYS A 50 -17.39 -1.08 -3.84
N LEU A 51 -18.35 -0.44 -3.16
CA LEU A 51 -19.20 -1.11 -2.18
C LEU A 51 -20.14 -2.15 -2.81
N ALA A 52 -20.59 -1.92 -4.05
CA ALA A 52 -21.46 -2.85 -4.79
C ALA A 52 -20.69 -3.90 -5.60
N ALA A 53 -19.39 -3.70 -5.85
CA ALA A 53 -18.58 -4.60 -6.68
C ALA A 53 -18.38 -5.99 -6.06
N ASP A 54 -18.46 -6.08 -4.73
CA ASP A 54 -18.20 -7.32 -3.98
C ASP A 54 -19.48 -8.10 -3.64
N THR A 55 -20.63 -7.71 -4.19
CA THR A 55 -21.92 -8.36 -3.91
C THR A 55 -22.55 -8.95 -5.17
N PRO A 56 -22.91 -10.25 -5.17
CA PRO A 56 -23.52 -10.91 -6.33
C PRO A 56 -24.76 -10.20 -6.88
N ASP A 57 -25.50 -9.52 -5.99
CA ASP A 57 -26.79 -8.90 -6.30
C ASP A 57 -26.66 -7.41 -6.65
N GLY A 58 -25.43 -6.86 -6.69
CA GLY A 58 -25.17 -5.44 -6.94
C GLY A 58 -25.63 -4.50 -5.81
N VAL A 59 -26.04 -5.06 -4.67
CA VAL A 59 -26.46 -4.31 -3.48
C VAL A 59 -25.22 -3.93 -2.66
N PRO A 60 -24.92 -2.64 -2.43
CA PRO A 60 -23.73 -2.24 -1.69
C PRO A 60 -23.57 -2.99 -0.37
N SER A 61 -22.41 -3.63 -0.18
CA SER A 61 -22.02 -4.20 1.10
C SER A 61 -22.04 -3.09 2.16
N LYS A 62 -22.80 -3.31 3.23
CA LYS A 62 -22.87 -2.40 4.39
C LYS A 62 -21.73 -2.63 5.39
N VAL A 63 -20.81 -3.55 5.10
CA VAL A 63 -19.68 -3.83 6.00
C VAL A 63 -18.66 -2.71 5.86
N PRO A 64 -18.37 -1.95 6.94
CA PRO A 64 -17.39 -0.87 6.87
C PRO A 64 -15.98 -1.44 6.68
N ILE A 65 -15.22 -0.87 5.75
CA ILE A 65 -13.78 -1.15 5.63
C ILE A 65 -13.06 -0.37 6.71
N VAL A 66 -12.48 -1.08 7.68
CA VAL A 66 -11.66 -0.48 8.75
C VAL A 66 -10.18 -0.67 8.42
N VAL A 67 -9.40 0.39 8.62
CA VAL A 67 -7.95 0.37 8.46
C VAL A 67 -7.33 0.09 9.82
N THR A 68 -6.36 -0.83 9.85
CA THR A 68 -5.52 -1.09 11.01
C THR A 68 -4.08 -0.66 10.73
N ASP A 69 -3.35 -0.38 11.80
CA ASP A 69 -1.91 -0.11 11.83
C ASP A 69 -1.05 -1.39 11.91
N GLN A 70 -1.67 -2.56 12.12
CA GLN A 70 -0.99 -3.85 12.18
C GLN A 70 -1.18 -4.64 10.88
N PRO A 71 -0.10 -5.01 10.16
CA PRO A 71 -0.21 -5.86 8.99
C PRO A 71 -0.56 -7.30 9.39
N CYS A 72 -1.30 -8.01 8.55
CA CYS A 72 -1.60 -9.42 8.73
C CYS A 72 -0.37 -10.31 8.44
N ASP A 73 0.53 -9.84 7.58
CA ASP A 73 1.80 -10.51 7.24
C ASP A 73 2.97 -9.56 7.48
N THR A 74 3.85 -9.91 8.41
CA THR A 74 5.02 -9.10 8.83
C THR A 74 6.33 -9.53 8.15
N ARG A 75 6.26 -10.48 7.22
CA ARG A 75 7.45 -10.99 6.55
C ARG A 75 8.15 -9.93 5.71
N ALA A 76 9.47 -9.93 5.79
CA ALA A 76 10.32 -9.00 5.06
C ALA A 76 10.90 -9.59 3.76
N ASP A 77 10.73 -10.89 3.49
CA ASP A 77 11.18 -11.55 2.25
C ASP A 77 10.31 -11.19 1.04
N PRO A 78 10.88 -11.19 -0.18
CA PRO A 78 10.11 -10.96 -1.39
C PRO A 78 9.02 -12.03 -1.57
N PRO A 79 7.83 -11.66 -2.08
CA PRO A 79 6.86 -12.66 -2.51
C PRO A 79 7.43 -13.49 -3.66
N PRO A 80 6.93 -14.73 -3.90
CA PRO A 80 7.37 -15.59 -5.02
C PRO A 80 6.81 -15.09 -6.36
N ILE A 81 7.06 -13.82 -6.69
CA ILE A 81 6.59 -13.13 -7.90
C ILE A 81 7.82 -12.51 -8.57
N PRO A 82 8.46 -13.20 -9.54
CA PRO A 82 9.73 -12.78 -10.11
C PRO A 82 9.71 -11.36 -10.70
N ALA A 83 8.58 -10.94 -11.28
CA ALA A 83 8.42 -9.63 -11.90
C ALA A 83 8.63 -8.43 -10.93
N ILE A 84 8.46 -8.64 -9.63
CA ILE A 84 8.61 -7.59 -8.60
C ILE A 84 9.60 -7.98 -7.50
N ALA A 85 10.22 -9.16 -7.58
CA ALA A 85 11.13 -9.66 -6.54
C ALA A 85 12.31 -8.70 -6.30
N TRP A 86 12.80 -8.08 -7.37
CA TRP A 86 13.89 -7.10 -7.33
C TRP A 86 13.60 -5.86 -6.48
N TRP A 87 12.33 -5.56 -6.15
CA TRP A 87 12.00 -4.47 -5.24
C TRP A 87 12.60 -4.67 -3.85
N TRP A 88 12.92 -5.91 -3.47
CA TRP A 88 13.55 -6.28 -2.20
C TRP A 88 15.07 -6.27 -2.25
N ASP A 89 15.67 -6.05 -3.42
CA ASP A 89 17.11 -5.96 -3.55
C ASP A 89 17.66 -4.81 -2.69
N ARG A 90 18.93 -4.92 -2.33
CA ARG A 90 19.59 -3.91 -1.51
C ARG A 90 19.71 -2.62 -2.31
N LEU A 91 19.44 -1.50 -1.65
CA LEU A 91 19.90 -0.21 -2.14
C LEU A 91 21.41 -0.19 -1.95
N ASP A 92 22.16 -0.14 -3.04
CA ASP A 92 23.59 0.14 -2.96
C ASP A 92 23.83 1.50 -2.28
N PRO A 93 24.98 1.68 -1.60
CA PRO A 93 25.31 2.90 -0.88
C PRO A 93 25.14 4.18 -1.71
#